data_AF-A0A4Y4C3N8-F1
#
_entry.id   AF-A0A4Y4C3N8-F1
#
_cell.length_a   1.000
_cell.length_b   1.000
_cell.length_c   1.000
_cell.angle_alpha   90.00
_cell.angle_beta   90.00
_cell.angle_gamma   90.00
#
_symmetry.space_group_name_H-M   'P 1'
#
loop_
_entity.id
_entity.type
_entity.pdbx_description
1 polymer ?
#
loop_
_entity_poly.entity_id
_entity_poly.type
_entity_poly.pdbx_seq_one_letter_code
_entity_poly.pdbx_strand_id
1 'polypeptide(L)'
;MRSRIRALTGAVVAGSLAVGLTACSSDNDDSSNSSTDAFPTTVATKFGDIEIDEKPEKVVAIGWGDAETPMALGVQPVAASDWGDYGDDCLGPWVEEKFDESPEIISTSEPEYEIADNDAWKRLPAVENGHGTILPKEVAQSFSMGTPQAYDYGMDKMLPILEKYVAV
;
A
#
# COMPACT_ATOMS: atom_id res chain seq x y z
N MET A 1 38.20 45.43 -56.10
CA MET A 1 38.75 46.40 -55.12
C MET A 1 38.92 45.67 -53.80
N ARG A 2 40.16 45.31 -53.44
CA ARG A 2 40.95 45.91 -52.34
C ARG A 2 40.30 45.66 -50.96
N SER A 3 40.75 44.63 -50.22
CA SER A 3 41.80 44.71 -49.16
C SER A 3 41.23 45.32 -47.86
N ARG A 4 41.36 44.81 -46.63
CA ARG A 4 42.38 44.01 -45.93
C ARG A 4 41.82 43.62 -44.54
N ILE A 5 42.05 42.40 -44.07
CA ILE A 5 42.96 42.01 -42.95
C ILE A 5 42.69 42.68 -41.58
N ARG A 6 42.24 41.84 -40.63
CA ARG A 6 42.61 41.73 -39.19
C ARG A 6 41.96 40.42 -38.72
N ALA A 7 42.57 39.24 -38.66
CA ALA A 7 43.80 38.82 -37.96
C ALA A 7 43.81 39.30 -36.51
N LEU A 8 43.38 38.45 -35.56
CA LEU A 8 44.30 37.71 -34.68
C LEU A 8 43.59 37.00 -33.50
N THR A 9 43.89 35.70 -33.39
CA THR A 9 44.11 34.88 -32.17
C THR A 9 42.95 34.43 -31.26
N GLY A 10 42.94 33.11 -31.04
CA GLY A 10 42.18 32.38 -30.01
C GLY A 10 41.94 30.92 -30.40
N ALA A 11 42.96 30.18 -30.83
CA ALA A 11 43.49 29.01 -30.07
C ALA A 11 42.39 27.97 -29.71
N VAL A 12 42.09 27.05 -30.63
CA VAL A 12 42.52 25.62 -30.59
C VAL A 12 42.14 24.92 -29.29
N VAL A 13 41.00 24.22 -29.30
CA VAL A 13 40.86 22.83 -28.84
C VAL A 13 39.85 22.14 -29.76
N ALA A 14 40.35 21.58 -30.87
CA ALA A 14 39.69 20.48 -31.57
C ALA A 14 40.32 19.21 -31.02
N GLY A 15 39.54 18.31 -30.44
CA GLY A 15 40.07 17.07 -29.89
C GLY A 15 39.02 16.22 -29.20
N SER A 16 38.40 15.33 -29.98
CA SER A 16 37.86 14.04 -29.54
C SER A 16 36.72 14.04 -28.52
N LEU A 17 35.48 14.17 -29.01
CA LEU A 17 34.29 13.63 -28.35
C LEU A 17 33.53 12.72 -29.32
N ALA A 18 34.22 11.67 -29.79
CA ALA A 18 33.67 10.69 -30.72
C ALA A 18 34.28 9.31 -30.49
N VAL A 19 34.09 8.73 -29.30
CA VAL A 19 34.13 7.27 -29.07
C VAL A 19 33.25 6.98 -27.84
N GLY A 20 32.21 6.16 -27.99
CA GLY A 20 31.48 5.63 -26.84
C GLY A 20 30.04 5.14 -27.05
N LEU A 21 29.40 5.35 -28.21
CA LEU A 21 28.04 4.87 -28.49
C LEU A 21 28.00 3.45 -29.08
N THR A 22 28.82 2.53 -28.56
CA THR A 22 28.74 1.11 -28.92
C THR A 22 28.63 0.29 -27.64
N ALA A 23 27.39 -0.05 -27.28
CA ALA A 23 26.97 -1.34 -26.71
C ALA A 23 25.66 -1.17 -25.93
N CYS A 24 24.54 -1.18 -26.67
CA CYS A 24 23.33 -1.87 -26.21
C CYS A 24 22.47 -2.17 -27.46
N SER A 25 23.03 -2.98 -28.37
CA SER A 25 22.18 -3.88 -29.14
C SER A 25 21.94 -5.04 -28.18
N SER A 26 20.88 -4.97 -27.39
CA SER A 26 20.37 -6.19 -26.78
C SER A 26 19.67 -6.91 -27.91
N ASP A 27 20.31 -7.99 -28.33
CA ASP A 27 19.70 -8.99 -29.18
C ASP A 27 18.32 -9.35 -28.67
N ASN A 28 17.46 -9.62 -29.64
CA ASN A 28 16.10 -10.06 -29.51
C ASN A 28 16.11 -11.51 -29.01
N ASP A 29 16.58 -11.73 -27.78
CA ASP A 29 16.47 -13.01 -27.10
C ASP A 29 15.09 -13.08 -26.48
N ASP A 30 14.23 -13.87 -27.15
CA ASP A 30 13.07 -14.56 -26.61
C ASP A 30 13.48 -15.24 -25.29
N SER A 31 13.49 -14.48 -24.22
CA SER A 31 13.65 -14.99 -22.87
C SER A 31 12.27 -15.45 -22.43
N SER A 32 11.91 -16.66 -22.84
CA SER A 32 10.96 -17.47 -22.09
C SER A 32 11.55 -17.70 -20.70
N ASN A 33 11.38 -16.71 -19.83
CA ASN A 33 11.83 -16.73 -18.44
C ASN A 33 10.88 -17.67 -17.68
N SER A 34 11.11 -18.97 -17.83
CA SER A 34 10.51 -19.99 -16.98
C SER A 34 10.86 -19.63 -15.54
N SER A 35 9.85 -19.16 -14.80
CA SER A 35 9.97 -18.50 -13.49
C SER A 35 10.36 -19.45 -12.34
N THR A 36 10.96 -20.59 -12.66
CA THR A 36 11.44 -21.60 -11.73
C THR A 36 12.84 -21.29 -11.17
N ASP A 37 13.62 -20.42 -11.83
CA ASP A 37 14.95 -19.99 -11.33
C ASP A 37 14.88 -18.88 -10.26
N ALA A 38 13.67 -18.50 -9.81
CA ALA A 38 13.48 -17.45 -8.80
C ALA A 38 13.39 -17.96 -7.35
N PHE A 39 13.41 -19.28 -7.15
CA PHE A 39 13.26 -19.93 -5.83
C PHE A 39 14.40 -20.96 -5.60
N PRO A 40 14.85 -21.17 -4.34
CA PRO A 40 14.38 -20.52 -3.12
C PRO A 40 14.76 -19.03 -3.06
N THR A 41 13.95 -18.23 -2.35
CA THR A 41 14.20 -16.80 -2.16
C THR A 41 13.87 -16.35 -0.75
N THR A 42 14.48 -15.26 -0.30
CA THR A 42 14.29 -14.74 1.06
C THR A 42 13.78 -13.30 1.00
N VAL A 43 12.68 -13.04 1.71
CA VAL A 43 12.09 -11.71 1.84
C VAL A 43 12.34 -11.19 3.23
N ALA A 44 13.08 -10.07 3.33
CA ALA A 44 13.28 -9.40 4.61
C ALA A 44 11.99 -8.68 5.03
N THR A 45 11.54 -8.91 6.27
CA THR A 45 10.40 -8.20 6.85
C THR A 45 10.81 -7.49 8.14
N LYS A 46 9.95 -6.59 8.62
CA LYS A 46 10.14 -5.96 9.94
C LYS A 46 10.22 -6.97 11.09
N PHE A 47 9.65 -8.17 10.91
CA PHE A 47 9.60 -9.21 11.95
C PHE A 47 10.67 -10.29 11.78
N GLY A 48 11.60 -10.11 10.82
CA GLY A 48 12.61 -11.08 10.45
C GLY A 48 12.48 -11.53 9.00
N ASP A 49 13.44 -12.33 8.57
CA ASP A 49 13.48 -12.85 7.21
C ASP A 49 12.52 -14.03 7.05
N ILE A 50 11.84 -14.09 5.92
CA ILE A 50 10.95 -15.20 5.53
C ILE A 50 11.55 -15.87 4.30
N GLU A 51 11.86 -17.15 4.41
CA GLU A 51 12.31 -17.98 3.29
C GLU A 51 11.10 -18.57 2.56
N ILE A 52 11.15 -18.53 1.22
CA ILE A 52 10.14 -19.09 0.34
C ILE A 52 10.86 -20.13 -0.52
N ASP A 53 10.61 -21.40 -0.23
CA ASP A 53 11.31 -22.53 -0.85
C ASP A 53 10.90 -22.77 -2.29
N GLU A 54 9.60 -22.60 -2.58
CA GLU A 54 8.97 -22.94 -3.86
C GLU A 54 8.00 -21.84 -4.29
N LYS A 55 7.64 -21.84 -5.59
CA LYS A 55 6.68 -20.88 -6.13
C LYS A 55 5.34 -21.00 -5.41
N PRO A 56 4.79 -19.91 -4.84
CA PRO A 56 3.47 -19.93 -4.21
C PRO A 56 2.37 -20.27 -5.21
N GLU A 57 1.47 -21.18 -4.82
CA GLU A 57 0.30 -21.56 -5.62
C GLU A 57 -0.97 -20.78 -5.25
N LYS A 58 -1.02 -20.23 -4.04
CA LYS A 58 -2.18 -19.52 -3.49
C LYS A 58 -1.74 -18.24 -2.80
N VAL A 59 -2.39 -17.13 -3.17
CA VAL A 59 -2.14 -15.80 -2.59
C VAL A 59 -3.38 -15.35 -1.85
N VAL A 60 -3.18 -14.86 -0.62
CA VAL A 60 -4.22 -14.28 0.22
C VAL A 60 -3.88 -12.82 0.48
N ALA A 61 -4.79 -11.91 0.13
CA ALA A 61 -4.63 -10.47 0.32
C ALA A 61 -5.39 -10.03 1.58
N ILE A 62 -4.66 -9.73 2.66
CA ILE A 62 -5.23 -9.57 4.01
C ILE A 62 -5.45 -8.08 4.38
N GLY A 63 -4.74 -7.15 3.77
CA GLY A 63 -4.96 -5.71 3.95
C GLY A 63 -6.02 -5.13 3.01
N TRP A 64 -6.55 -3.97 3.39
CA TRP A 64 -7.39 -3.16 2.49
C TRP A 64 -6.58 -2.70 1.28
N GLY A 65 -7.06 -3.03 0.08
CA GLY A 65 -6.36 -2.73 -1.18
C GLY A 65 -5.19 -3.67 -1.50
N ASP A 66 -4.87 -4.65 -0.65
CA ASP A 66 -3.76 -5.57 -0.90
C ASP A 66 -3.98 -6.43 -2.15
N ALA A 67 -5.25 -6.66 -2.54
CA ALA A 67 -5.60 -7.46 -3.70
C ALA A 67 -5.15 -6.84 -5.03
N GLU A 68 -4.92 -5.53 -5.08
CA GLU A 68 -4.52 -4.82 -6.30
C GLU A 68 -3.10 -5.17 -6.75
N THR A 69 -2.19 -5.40 -5.79
CA THR A 69 -0.79 -5.73 -6.08
C THR A 69 -0.63 -7.06 -6.82
N PRO A 70 -1.18 -8.20 -6.34
CA PRO A 70 -1.12 -9.46 -7.07
C PRO A 70 -1.91 -9.38 -8.39
N MET A 71 -3.04 -8.67 -8.44
CA MET A 71 -3.78 -8.44 -9.68
C MET A 71 -2.94 -7.75 -10.76
N ALA A 72 -2.19 -6.70 -10.39
CA ALA A 72 -1.27 -6.00 -11.29
C ALA A 72 -0.11 -6.88 -11.79
N LEU A 73 0.20 -7.98 -11.09
CA LEU A 73 1.19 -8.98 -11.48
C LEU A 73 0.58 -10.16 -12.25
N GLY A 74 -0.71 -10.13 -12.56
CA GLY A 74 -1.44 -11.21 -13.23
C GLY A 74 -1.72 -12.41 -12.34
N VAL A 75 -1.74 -12.22 -11.01
CA VAL A 75 -2.04 -13.27 -10.02
C VAL A 75 -3.39 -12.99 -9.38
N GLN A 76 -4.33 -13.92 -9.53
CA GLN A 76 -5.66 -13.89 -8.92
C GLN A 76 -5.56 -14.41 -7.46
N PRO A 77 -5.81 -13.59 -6.43
CA PRO A 77 -5.87 -14.06 -5.05
C PRO A 77 -7.02 -15.04 -4.83
N VAL A 78 -6.83 -16.03 -3.97
CA VAL A 78 -7.92 -16.95 -3.57
C VAL A 78 -8.80 -16.37 -2.47
N ALA A 79 -8.31 -15.35 -1.77
CA ALA A 79 -9.02 -14.64 -0.73
C ALA A 79 -8.54 -13.18 -0.67
N ALA A 80 -9.47 -12.26 -0.41
CA ALA A 80 -9.22 -10.83 -0.36
C ALA A 80 -10.02 -10.17 0.77
N SER A 81 -9.41 -9.19 1.43
CA SER A 81 -10.08 -8.41 2.47
C SER A 81 -11.15 -7.49 1.92
N ASP A 82 -12.31 -7.55 2.55
CA ASP A 82 -13.44 -6.66 2.30
C ASP A 82 -12.98 -5.21 2.48
N TRP A 83 -13.13 -4.39 1.43
CA TRP A 83 -12.82 -2.97 1.48
C TRP A 83 -14.07 -2.12 1.74
N GLY A 84 -15.16 -2.75 2.19
CA GLY A 84 -16.45 -2.12 2.43
C GLY A 84 -16.96 -1.42 1.18
N ASP A 85 -17.65 -0.29 1.37
CA ASP A 85 -18.27 0.47 0.28
C ASP A 85 -17.28 1.32 -0.55
N TYR A 86 -15.97 1.26 -0.25
CA TYR A 86 -14.98 2.11 -0.93
C TYR A 86 -14.61 1.59 -2.33
N GLY A 87 -14.75 0.29 -2.55
CA GLY A 87 -14.38 -0.40 -3.79
C GLY A 87 -15.47 -1.34 -4.30
N ASP A 88 -15.22 -1.93 -5.46
CA ASP A 88 -16.08 -2.94 -6.06
C ASP A 88 -15.37 -4.29 -5.98
N ASP A 89 -15.95 -5.23 -5.21
CA ASP A 89 -15.45 -6.59 -5.04
C ASP A 89 -14.00 -6.59 -4.52
N CYS A 90 -13.73 -5.98 -3.37
CA CYS A 90 -12.41 -5.85 -2.73
C CYS A 90 -11.33 -5.06 -3.53
N LEU A 91 -11.67 -4.52 -4.71
CA LEU A 91 -10.76 -3.74 -5.55
C LEU A 91 -11.14 -2.26 -5.56
N GLY A 92 -10.14 -1.38 -5.64
CA GLY A 92 -10.37 0.05 -5.71
C GLY A 92 -11.08 0.45 -7.01
N PRO A 93 -11.78 1.60 -7.01
CA PRO A 93 -12.54 2.07 -8.17
C PRO A 93 -11.67 2.40 -9.40
N TRP A 94 -10.35 2.46 -9.23
CA TRP A 94 -9.38 2.67 -10.31
C TRP A 94 -8.92 1.36 -10.97
N VAL A 95 -9.23 0.21 -10.39
CA VAL A 95 -8.86 -1.10 -10.96
C VAL A 95 -9.92 -1.48 -11.99
N GLU A 96 -9.57 -1.35 -13.27
CA GLU A 96 -10.45 -1.70 -14.38
C GLU A 96 -10.63 -3.22 -14.54
N GLU A 97 -9.56 -3.98 -14.26
CA GLU A 97 -9.55 -5.43 -14.35
C GLU A 97 -10.20 -6.06 -13.11
N LYS A 98 -11.15 -6.96 -13.34
CA LYS A 98 -11.87 -7.67 -12.28
C LYS A 98 -11.29 -9.06 -12.08
N PHE A 99 -11.66 -9.68 -10.97
CA PHE A 99 -11.34 -11.08 -10.76
C PHE A 99 -12.01 -11.95 -11.82
N ASP A 100 -11.28 -12.96 -12.30
CA ASP A 100 -11.85 -13.98 -13.19
C ASP A 100 -12.78 -14.92 -12.39
N GLU A 101 -12.38 -15.22 -11.16
CA GLU A 101 -13.13 -15.99 -10.17
C GLU A 101 -13.18 -15.19 -8.87
N SER A 102 -14.38 -14.99 -8.31
CA SER A 102 -14.53 -14.21 -7.08
C SER A 102 -13.76 -14.85 -5.92
N PRO A 103 -12.89 -14.09 -5.23
CA PRO A 103 -12.14 -14.60 -4.09
C PRO A 103 -13.04 -14.83 -2.87
N GLU A 104 -12.57 -15.60 -1.90
CA GLU A 104 -13.16 -15.63 -0.57
C GLU A 104 -12.99 -14.26 0.11
N ILE A 105 -14.09 -13.63 0.49
CA ILE A 105 -14.08 -12.30 1.11
C ILE A 105 -13.77 -12.44 2.61
N ILE A 106 -12.66 -11.85 3.04
CA ILE A 106 -12.26 -11.77 4.45
C ILE A 106 -12.94 -10.53 5.04
N SER A 107 -13.89 -10.73 5.96
CA SER A 107 -14.57 -9.62 6.63
C SER A 107 -13.58 -8.78 7.44
N THR A 108 -13.53 -7.47 7.17
CA THR A 108 -12.71 -6.50 7.91
C THR A 108 -13.53 -5.59 8.82
N SER A 109 -14.86 -5.79 8.85
CA SER A 109 -15.81 -4.91 9.54
C SER A 109 -16.00 -5.21 11.03
N GLU A 110 -15.28 -6.17 11.62
CA GLU A 110 -15.53 -6.61 13.01
C GLU A 110 -14.43 -6.31 14.07
N PRO A 111 -13.77 -5.13 14.12
CA PRO A 111 -12.93 -4.81 15.28
C PRO A 111 -13.73 -4.47 16.56
N GLU A 112 -15.01 -4.08 16.44
CA GLU A 112 -15.80 -3.56 17.57
C GLU A 112 -16.28 -4.65 18.53
N TYR A 113 -16.66 -5.82 18.00
CA TYR A 113 -17.00 -6.98 18.83
C TYR A 113 -15.75 -7.64 19.42
N GLU A 114 -14.59 -7.46 18.79
CA GLU A 114 -13.34 -8.05 19.28
C GLU A 114 -12.67 -7.24 20.39
N ILE A 115 -12.64 -5.89 20.32
CA ILE A 115 -11.85 -5.13 21.29
C ILE A 115 -12.48 -5.12 22.70
N ALA A 116 -13.81 -5.10 22.78
CA ALA A 116 -14.52 -5.23 24.06
C ALA A 116 -14.25 -6.58 24.73
N ASP A 117 -14.08 -7.64 23.92
CA ASP A 117 -13.81 -8.99 24.39
C ASP A 117 -12.31 -9.34 24.49
N ASN A 118 -11.45 -8.49 23.93
CA ASN A 118 -10.01 -8.66 23.91
C ASN A 118 -9.38 -8.63 25.32
N ASP A 119 -8.77 -9.74 25.70
CA ASP A 119 -8.11 -9.89 27.00
C ASP A 119 -6.93 -8.91 27.21
N ALA A 120 -6.24 -8.48 26.15
CA ALA A 120 -5.16 -7.50 26.27
C ALA A 120 -5.70 -6.08 26.52
N TRP A 121 -6.82 -5.71 25.86
CA TRP A 121 -7.52 -4.46 26.12
C TRP A 121 -8.04 -4.39 27.57
N LYS A 122 -8.66 -5.47 28.05
CA LYS A 122 -9.19 -5.57 29.43
C LYS A 122 -8.12 -5.41 30.52
N ARG A 123 -6.85 -5.72 30.22
CA ARG A 123 -5.71 -5.61 31.17
C ARG A 123 -5.09 -4.21 31.23
N LEU A 124 -5.51 -3.27 30.39
CA LEU A 124 -4.97 -1.92 30.45
C LEU A 124 -5.41 -1.25 31.75
N PRO A 125 -4.50 -0.67 32.56
CA PRO A 125 -4.88 -0.04 33.83
C PRO A 125 -5.95 1.05 33.68
N ALA A 126 -5.96 1.78 32.56
CA ALA A 126 -7.00 2.76 32.28
C ALA A 126 -8.39 2.12 32.09
N VAL A 127 -8.45 0.95 31.45
CA VAL A 127 -9.69 0.18 31.24
C VAL A 127 -10.14 -0.45 32.56
N GLU A 128 -9.22 -1.08 33.31
CA GLU A 128 -9.51 -1.66 34.63
C GLU A 128 -10.04 -0.62 35.63
N ASN A 129 -9.49 0.60 35.62
CA ASN A 129 -9.94 1.71 36.47
C ASN A 129 -11.21 2.41 35.95
N GLY A 130 -11.85 1.87 34.91
CA GLY A 130 -13.10 2.40 34.39
C GLY A 130 -12.96 3.68 33.58
N HIS A 131 -11.76 4.03 33.09
CA HIS A 131 -11.50 5.18 32.23
C HIS A 131 -11.38 4.80 30.74
N GLY A 132 -11.53 3.52 30.40
CA GLY A 132 -11.54 3.04 29.01
C GLY A 132 -12.96 2.95 28.45
N THR A 133 -13.16 3.45 27.24
CA THR A 133 -14.43 3.31 26.52
C THR A 133 -14.18 3.09 25.03
N ILE A 134 -15.13 2.43 24.37
CA ILE A 134 -15.12 2.19 22.93
C ILE A 134 -16.05 3.23 22.32
N LEU A 135 -15.54 4.01 21.37
CA LEU A 135 -16.36 4.96 20.63
C LEU A 135 -17.28 4.20 19.66
N PRO A 136 -18.56 4.61 19.51
CA PRO A 136 -19.43 4.07 18.48
C PRO A 136 -18.81 4.24 17.08
N LYS A 137 -19.02 3.26 16.20
CA LYS A 137 -18.50 3.24 14.83
C LYS A 137 -18.69 4.56 14.11
N GLU A 138 -19.89 5.11 14.14
CA GLU A 138 -20.26 6.32 13.40
C GLU A 138 -19.50 7.54 13.91
N VAL A 139 -19.20 7.58 15.21
CA VAL A 139 -18.38 8.64 15.82
C VAL A 139 -16.93 8.45 15.41
N ALA A 140 -16.39 7.24 15.47
CA ALA A 140 -15.01 6.96 15.06
C ALA A 140 -14.77 7.21 13.56
N GLN A 141 -15.68 6.76 12.70
CA GLN A 141 -15.61 6.92 11.23
C GLN A 141 -15.74 8.38 10.78
N SER A 142 -16.41 9.22 11.57
CA SER A 142 -16.51 10.65 11.26
C SER A 142 -15.14 11.34 11.15
N PHE A 143 -14.14 10.87 11.90
CA PHE A 143 -12.76 11.38 11.83
C PHE A 143 -12.01 10.92 10.56
N SER A 144 -12.45 9.81 9.96
CA SER A 144 -11.91 9.28 8.71
C SER A 144 -12.51 9.93 7.46
N MET A 145 -13.74 10.48 7.56
CA MET A 145 -14.43 11.13 6.43
C MET A 145 -13.73 12.42 5.93
N GLY A 146 -12.84 13.03 6.72
CA GLY A 146 -11.97 14.11 6.27
C GLY A 146 -12.65 15.45 5.96
N THR A 147 -13.93 15.62 6.31
CA THR A 147 -14.66 16.89 6.11
C THR A 147 -14.81 17.66 7.42
N PRO A 148 -14.82 19.01 7.41
CA PRO A 148 -15.05 19.81 8.62
C PRO A 148 -16.35 19.44 9.36
N GLN A 149 -17.42 19.20 8.62
CA GLN A 149 -18.72 18.84 9.19
C GLN A 149 -18.71 17.46 9.86
N ALA A 150 -17.94 16.51 9.32
CA ALA A 150 -17.78 15.21 9.94
C ALA A 150 -16.98 15.32 11.25
N TYR A 151 -15.95 16.18 11.29
CA TYR A 151 -15.23 16.48 12.52
C TYR A 151 -16.12 17.16 13.57
N ASP A 152 -16.93 18.14 13.18
CA ASP A 152 -17.89 18.80 14.10
C ASP A 152 -18.87 17.78 14.69
N TYR A 153 -19.44 16.90 13.85
CA TYR A 153 -20.29 15.80 14.30
C TYR A 153 -19.56 14.85 15.26
N GLY A 154 -18.33 14.45 14.91
CA GLY A 154 -17.50 13.57 15.73
C GLY A 154 -17.24 14.16 17.11
N MET A 155 -16.87 15.44 17.17
CA MET A 155 -16.62 16.15 18.42
C MET A 155 -17.89 16.30 19.26
N ASP A 156 -19.01 16.69 18.64
CA ASP A 156 -20.30 16.84 19.32
C ASP A 156 -20.81 15.54 19.95
N LYS A 157 -20.56 14.39 19.30
CA LYS A 157 -20.96 13.07 19.83
C LYS A 157 -19.95 12.47 20.78
N MET A 158 -18.66 12.75 20.61
CA MET A 158 -17.60 12.21 21.45
C MET A 158 -17.54 12.91 22.81
N LEU A 159 -17.76 14.23 22.87
CA LEU A 159 -17.59 14.99 24.12
C LEU A 159 -18.48 14.47 25.27
N PRO A 160 -19.80 14.23 25.11
CA PRO A 160 -20.62 13.66 26.18
C PRO A 160 -20.19 12.25 26.62
N ILE A 161 -19.62 11.47 25.70
CA ILE A 161 -19.08 10.14 26.02
C ILE A 161 -17.87 10.32 26.94
N LEU A 162 -16.92 11.18 26.57
CA LEU A 162 -15.71 11.41 27.37
C LEU A 162 -16.02 12.00 28.74
N GLU A 163 -16.97 12.94 28.84
CA GLU A 163 -17.39 13.54 30.11
C GLU A 163 -17.81 12.51 31.15
N LYS A 164 -18.48 11.42 30.74
CA LYS A 164 -18.87 10.30 31.62
C LYS A 164 -17.68 9.61 32.29
N TYR A 165 -16.51 9.62 31.65
CA TYR A 165 -15.31 8.88 32.09
C TYR A 165 -14.21 9.77 32.69
N VAL A 166 -14.33 11.09 32.53
CA VAL A 166 -13.40 12.10 33.08
C VAL A 166 -13.92 12.76 34.34
N ALA A 167 -15.25 12.79 34.57
CA ALA A 167 -15.85 13.37 35.77
C ALA A 167 -15.70 12.43 37.00
N VAL A 168 -14.49 12.36 37.56
CA VAL A 168 -14.19 11.81 38.89
C VAL A 168 -13.38 12.83 39.68
#